data_AF-A0A7K1UEK5-F1
#
_entry.id   AF-A0A7K1UEK5-F1
#
_cell.length_a   1.000
_cell.length_b   1.000
_cell.length_c   1.000
_cell.angle_alpha   90.00
_cell.angle_beta   90.00
_cell.angle_gamma   90.00
#
_symmetry.space_group_name_H-M   'P 1'
#
loop_
_entity.id
_entity.type
_entity.pdbx_description
1 polymer ?
#
loop_
_entity_poly.entity_id
_entity_poly.type
_entity_poly.pdbx_seq_one_letter_code
_entity_poly.pdbx_strand_id
1 'polypeptide(L)'
;VSCRQNPHPKHLTFIYRSVGFVAKEVVFESFYGYAEINGVWGWIVLGGVVLASAITVAYSARFLWGSFATKYRQTDDDDARVAVKPTTFHGAPDAVFLAAPAALAVLTLVFAMAPGPVQHLVEPFAALFAPVAPDVEPTYLALWHGLTPVLGLSVLAWVLGAALFWLHGRITDPQRVVPAVLDAERIYRYSIRSLDDFAVWTTSKTQRGSLGWYLFIIVAVATAVPAGVIALTGHTVPEHVIFAEQPMQVVLAAVIIAGGLGAVWAPKRFMAVLMVSLCGWGIAGIFALQGAPDLALTLLLVESIVLVVFVLALRTLPAGIWTQNPTRFRMGRALLGAGFGAIIMVAAAIAMDSRTAEPISVEFPWMSYEIGHGANIVNVTLVDIRVWDTFGEITVLAAAATGVASLIFVKRRDVQRRALHEVPTGSVGRVLSDKVLSPRQAKEVQVARSFATVAREAWLVAGRTLAPEHRSIIFEVVTRLMFHAIILLSVYLLLAGHNTPGGGFAGGLLAGLAFLLRYLAGGRYELEAAIPFSAGALMGWGLAVACFTGVLPLIFGGHAFQSFIVDFDLPIFGEHHLVSSVLFDVGVYLVVVGLIVDVLRSLGSEIDVRSEQEHRAGQQGHSIHSQTSLGVAR
;
A
#
# COMPACT_ATOMS: atom_id res chain seq x y z
N VAL A 1 -66.82 -69.75 27.98
CA VAL A 1 -66.06 -71.00 27.79
C VAL A 1 -64.80 -70.65 27.02
N SER A 2 -63.61 -70.79 27.65
CA SER A 2 -62.23 -70.80 27.10
C SER A 2 -61.82 -69.73 26.06
N CYS A 3 -60.67 -69.07 26.09
CA CYS A 3 -59.43 -69.25 26.82
C CYS A 3 -58.59 -67.98 26.63
N ARG A 4 -57.83 -67.57 27.67
CA ARG A 4 -56.74 -66.59 27.56
C ARG A 4 -55.72 -67.06 26.52
N GLN A 5 -55.30 -66.18 25.62
CA GLN A 5 -53.97 -66.25 25.01
C GLN A 5 -53.34 -64.86 24.93
N ASN A 6 -52.24 -64.73 25.67
CA ASN A 6 -51.21 -63.71 25.54
C ASN A 6 -50.87 -63.41 24.08
N PRO A 7 -50.65 -62.15 23.67
CA PRO A 7 -49.83 -61.87 22.52
C PRO A 7 -48.36 -62.03 22.91
N HIS A 8 -47.78 -63.20 22.63
CA HIS A 8 -46.32 -63.33 22.55
C HIS A 8 -45.79 -62.43 21.40
N PRO A 9 -44.60 -61.82 21.54
CA PRO A 9 -44.04 -60.98 20.49
C PRO A 9 -43.53 -61.84 19.33
N LYS A 10 -44.32 -61.98 18.26
CA LYS A 10 -43.93 -62.62 16.99
C LYS A 10 -43.07 -61.71 16.08
N HIS A 11 -42.27 -60.81 16.65
CA HIS A 11 -41.51 -59.81 15.88
C HIS A 11 -40.01 -60.10 15.72
N LEU A 12 -39.45 -61.12 16.39
CA LEU A 12 -38.02 -61.45 16.25
C LEU A 12 -37.68 -62.29 15.00
N THR A 13 -38.67 -62.84 14.30
CA THR A 13 -38.45 -63.78 13.19
C THR A 13 -38.24 -63.10 11.82
N PHE A 14 -38.33 -61.77 11.73
CA PHE A 14 -38.21 -61.05 10.45
C PHE A 14 -36.78 -60.57 10.13
N ILE A 15 -35.90 -60.48 11.13
CA ILE A 15 -34.67 -59.70 10.97
C ILE A 15 -33.53 -60.50 10.30
N TYR A 16 -33.48 -61.82 10.50
CA TYR A 16 -32.55 -62.70 9.77
C TYR A 16 -32.88 -62.82 8.27
N ARG A 17 -34.04 -62.33 7.83
CA ARG A 17 -34.48 -62.32 6.42
C ARG A 17 -34.34 -60.94 5.77
N SER A 18 -33.42 -60.10 6.23
CA SER A 18 -33.19 -58.77 5.65
C SER A 18 -31.83 -58.68 4.98
N VAL A 19 -31.72 -57.89 3.90
CA VAL A 19 -30.45 -57.60 3.21
C VAL A 19 -29.41 -57.04 4.18
N GLY A 20 -29.85 -56.30 5.21
CA GLY A 20 -28.97 -55.75 6.24
C GLY A 20 -28.22 -56.83 7.04
N PHE A 21 -28.84 -58.00 7.26
CA PHE A 21 -28.17 -59.13 7.91
C PHE A 21 -27.11 -59.73 6.98
N VAL A 22 -27.48 -60.03 5.73
CA VAL A 22 -26.56 -60.59 4.72
C VAL A 22 -25.35 -59.68 4.50
N ALA A 23 -25.57 -58.36 4.42
CA ALA A 23 -24.48 -57.39 4.27
C ALA A 23 -23.58 -57.32 5.52
N LYS A 24 -24.14 -57.42 6.72
CA LYS A 24 -23.36 -57.38 7.97
C LYS A 24 -22.57 -58.67 8.21
N GLU A 25 -23.11 -59.83 7.84
CA GLU A 25 -22.41 -61.12 7.83
C GLU A 25 -21.15 -61.03 6.96
N VAL A 26 -21.28 -60.56 5.72
CA VAL A 26 -20.12 -60.40 4.82
C VAL A 26 -19.09 -59.41 5.38
N VAL A 27 -19.52 -58.29 5.97
CA VAL A 27 -18.61 -57.36 6.63
C VAL A 27 -17.86 -58.05 7.78
N PHE A 28 -18.55 -58.80 8.64
CA PHE A 28 -17.91 -59.52 9.73
C PHE A 28 -16.98 -60.63 9.22
N GLU A 29 -17.35 -61.34 8.16
CA GLU A 29 -16.51 -62.34 7.50
C GLU A 29 -15.22 -61.73 6.94
N SER A 30 -15.33 -60.60 6.23
CA SER A 30 -14.17 -59.87 5.71
C SER A 30 -13.25 -59.37 6.83
N PHE A 31 -13.80 -58.79 7.91
CA PHE A 31 -12.98 -58.30 9.03
C PHE A 31 -12.44 -59.44 9.91
N TYR A 32 -13.11 -60.60 9.93
CA TYR A 32 -12.62 -61.80 10.60
C TYR A 32 -11.40 -62.36 9.87
N GLY A 33 -11.47 -62.52 8.54
CA GLY A 33 -10.30 -62.91 7.73
C GLY A 33 -9.16 -61.88 7.83
N TYR A 34 -9.48 -60.58 7.85
CA TYR A 34 -8.49 -59.52 8.09
C TYR A 34 -7.82 -59.66 9.47
N ALA A 35 -8.57 -60.06 10.51
CA ALA A 35 -8.06 -60.27 11.86
C ALA A 35 -7.11 -61.47 11.97
N GLU A 36 -7.39 -62.54 11.24
CA GLU A 36 -6.51 -63.72 11.20
C GLU A 36 -5.14 -63.40 10.58
N ILE A 37 -5.10 -62.51 9.58
CA ILE A 37 -3.87 -62.12 8.89
C ILE A 37 -3.07 -61.06 9.67
N ASN A 38 -3.75 -60.05 10.23
CA ASN A 38 -3.10 -58.86 10.82
C ASN A 38 -2.91 -58.96 12.36
N GLY A 39 -3.21 -60.13 12.94
CA GLY A 39 -3.03 -60.39 14.36
C GLY A 39 -3.79 -59.40 15.25
N VAL A 40 -3.13 -58.91 16.31
CA VAL A 40 -3.77 -58.10 17.37
C VAL A 40 -4.51 -56.87 16.84
N TRP A 41 -3.94 -56.16 15.87
CA TRP A 41 -4.58 -54.95 15.31
C TRP A 41 -5.86 -55.27 14.54
N GLY A 42 -5.89 -56.38 13.82
CA GLY A 42 -7.09 -56.82 13.12
C GLY A 42 -8.20 -57.25 14.08
N TRP A 43 -7.86 -57.93 15.19
CA TRP A 43 -8.82 -58.24 16.25
C TRP A 43 -9.38 -56.98 16.95
N ILE A 44 -8.56 -55.94 17.15
CA ILE A 44 -9.03 -54.65 17.69
C ILE A 44 -10.04 -53.99 16.75
N VAL A 45 -9.74 -53.94 15.45
CA VAL A 45 -10.65 -53.37 14.44
C VAL A 45 -11.95 -54.16 14.39
N LEU A 46 -11.88 -55.50 14.35
CA LEU A 46 -13.07 -56.36 14.38
C LEU A 46 -13.91 -56.10 15.64
N GLY A 47 -13.28 -56.03 16.82
CA GLY A 47 -13.95 -55.66 18.06
C GLY A 47 -14.64 -54.31 17.99
N GLY A 48 -14.00 -53.30 17.39
CA GLY A 48 -14.57 -51.98 17.13
C GLY A 48 -15.78 -52.04 16.18
N VAL A 49 -15.72 -52.82 15.10
CA VAL A 49 -16.81 -53.00 14.14
C VAL A 49 -18.01 -53.72 14.77
N VAL A 50 -17.76 -54.73 15.62
CA VAL A 50 -18.80 -55.43 16.40
C VAL A 50 -19.44 -54.46 17.40
N LEU A 51 -18.66 -53.65 18.11
CA LEU A 51 -19.18 -52.64 19.04
C LEU A 51 -20.02 -51.57 18.32
N ALA A 52 -19.54 -51.05 17.19
CA ALA A 52 -20.27 -50.10 16.36
C ALA A 52 -21.60 -50.71 15.84
N SER A 53 -21.57 -51.99 15.46
CA SER A 53 -22.77 -52.71 15.03
C SER A 53 -23.73 -52.97 16.19
N ALA A 54 -23.25 -53.23 17.41
CA ALA A 54 -24.07 -53.32 18.61
C ALA A 54 -24.74 -51.98 18.96
N ILE A 55 -24.00 -50.87 18.87
CA ILE A 55 -24.58 -49.51 19.00
C ILE A 55 -25.64 -49.26 17.92
N THR A 56 -25.42 -49.79 16.71
CA THR A 56 -26.38 -49.72 15.61
C THR A 56 -27.68 -50.44 15.91
N VAL A 57 -27.58 -51.67 16.43
CA VAL A 57 -28.74 -52.42 16.93
C VAL A 57 -29.43 -51.65 18.05
N ALA A 58 -28.67 -51.09 19.00
CA ALA A 58 -29.21 -50.35 20.13
C ALA A 58 -30.01 -49.09 19.71
N TYR A 59 -29.47 -48.26 18.81
CA TYR A 59 -30.20 -47.07 18.34
C TYR A 59 -31.39 -47.46 17.44
N SER A 60 -31.29 -48.54 16.66
CA SER A 60 -32.39 -49.04 15.83
C SER A 60 -33.54 -49.57 16.69
N ALA A 61 -33.22 -50.34 17.74
CA ALA A 61 -34.18 -50.79 18.74
C ALA A 61 -34.82 -49.60 19.47
N ARG A 62 -34.02 -48.57 19.82
CA ARG A 62 -34.54 -47.32 20.39
C ARG A 62 -35.44 -46.56 19.44
N PHE A 63 -35.15 -46.54 18.14
CA PHE A 63 -36.03 -45.95 17.13
C PHE A 63 -37.35 -46.70 17.03
N LEU A 64 -37.32 -48.02 16.93
CA LEU A 64 -38.55 -48.84 16.81
C LEU A 64 -39.42 -48.75 18.08
N TRP A 65 -38.82 -48.94 19.25
CA TRP A 65 -39.54 -48.81 20.53
C TRP A 65 -39.99 -47.36 20.76
N GLY A 66 -39.13 -46.39 20.47
CA GLY A 66 -39.42 -44.97 20.64
C GLY A 66 -40.54 -44.48 19.72
N SER A 67 -40.65 -44.99 18.50
CA SER A 67 -41.65 -44.52 17.54
C SER A 67 -42.97 -45.27 17.66
N PHE A 68 -42.96 -46.58 17.95
CA PHE A 68 -44.14 -47.43 17.81
C PHE A 68 -44.61 -48.10 19.12
N ALA A 69 -43.82 -48.13 20.19
CA ALA A 69 -44.27 -48.73 21.44
C ALA A 69 -45.19 -47.79 22.23
N THR A 70 -46.19 -48.37 22.90
CA THR A 70 -47.03 -47.63 23.86
C THR A 70 -46.19 -47.20 25.05
N LYS A 71 -46.10 -45.89 25.26
CA LYS A 71 -45.38 -45.29 26.40
C LYS A 71 -46.37 -44.92 27.48
N TYR A 72 -45.97 -45.04 28.74
CA TYR A 72 -46.75 -44.58 29.86
C TYR A 72 -46.03 -43.40 30.50
N ARG A 73 -46.77 -42.32 30.77
CA ARG A 73 -46.28 -41.18 31.54
C ARG A 73 -46.90 -41.28 32.94
N GLN A 74 -46.07 -41.10 33.95
CA GLN A 74 -46.53 -40.90 35.33
C GLN A 74 -46.95 -39.44 35.46
N THR A 75 -48.16 -39.20 35.98
CA THR A 75 -48.69 -37.86 36.27
C THR A 75 -48.38 -37.49 37.72
N ASP A 76 -48.11 -36.22 37.99
CA ASP A 76 -47.70 -35.75 39.33
C ASP A 76 -48.80 -35.87 40.41
N ASP A 77 -50.07 -36.09 40.02
CA ASP A 77 -51.22 -35.98 40.93
C ASP A 77 -52.00 -37.28 41.22
N ASP A 78 -51.54 -38.44 40.73
CA ASP A 78 -52.09 -39.74 41.16
C ASP A 78 -51.15 -40.87 40.70
N ASP A 79 -51.00 -41.92 41.50
CA ASP A 79 -50.10 -43.09 41.26
C ASP A 79 -50.51 -43.95 40.02
N ALA A 80 -51.39 -43.42 39.18
CA ALA A 80 -51.87 -44.01 37.95
C ALA A 80 -50.93 -43.71 36.76
N ARG A 81 -50.45 -44.77 36.10
CA ARG A 81 -49.70 -44.66 34.84
C ARG A 81 -50.66 -44.42 33.68
N VAL A 82 -50.65 -43.21 33.11
CA VAL A 82 -51.48 -42.87 31.94
C VAL A 82 -50.73 -43.21 30.66
N ALA A 83 -51.36 -43.96 29.75
CA ALA A 83 -50.81 -44.22 28.43
C ALA A 83 -50.72 -42.91 27.64
N VAL A 84 -49.56 -42.63 27.05
CA VAL A 84 -49.36 -41.50 26.15
C VAL A 84 -50.28 -41.68 24.95
N LYS A 85 -51.15 -40.69 24.70
CA LYS A 85 -52.09 -40.74 23.58
C LYS A 85 -51.30 -40.80 22.26
N PRO A 86 -51.65 -41.71 21.33
CA PRO A 86 -51.06 -41.74 20.00
C PRO A 86 -51.25 -40.39 19.30
N THR A 87 -50.21 -39.90 18.62
CA THR A 87 -50.29 -38.68 17.82
C THR A 87 -51.25 -38.92 16.66
N THR A 88 -52.35 -38.18 16.60
CA THR A 88 -53.32 -38.28 15.51
C THR A 88 -52.76 -37.58 14.28
N PHE A 89 -52.45 -38.35 13.24
CA PHE A 89 -52.02 -37.79 11.95
C PHE A 89 -53.22 -37.30 11.15
N HIS A 90 -53.06 -36.21 10.39
CA HIS A 90 -54.11 -35.64 9.55
C HIS A 90 -54.28 -36.52 8.30
N GLY A 91 -55.14 -37.53 8.38
CA GLY A 91 -55.48 -38.45 7.28
C GLY A 91 -54.57 -39.68 7.18
N ALA A 92 -55.10 -40.77 6.62
CA ALA A 92 -54.27 -41.92 6.26
C ALA A 92 -53.35 -41.50 5.09
N PRO A 93 -52.04 -41.79 5.15
CA PRO A 93 -51.14 -41.48 4.04
C PRO A 93 -51.62 -42.18 2.76
N ASP A 94 -51.55 -41.45 1.64
CA ASP A 94 -51.97 -41.96 0.34
C ASP A 94 -51.18 -43.22 -0.06
N ALA A 95 -51.83 -44.16 -0.74
CA ALA A 95 -51.23 -45.42 -1.15
C ALA A 95 -50.03 -45.19 -2.09
N VAL A 96 -50.06 -44.12 -2.89
CA VAL A 96 -48.94 -43.72 -3.75
C VAL A 96 -47.73 -43.27 -2.94
N PHE A 97 -47.94 -42.53 -1.85
CA PHE A 97 -46.86 -42.12 -0.94
C PHE A 97 -46.23 -43.32 -0.23
N LEU A 98 -47.04 -44.30 0.18
CA LEU A 98 -46.57 -45.54 0.80
C LEU A 98 -45.91 -46.50 -0.20
N ALA A 99 -46.20 -46.38 -1.49
CA ALA A 99 -45.68 -47.29 -2.51
C ALA A 99 -44.15 -47.29 -2.56
N ALA A 100 -43.50 -46.12 -2.44
CA ALA A 100 -42.04 -46.03 -2.49
C ALA A 100 -41.34 -46.65 -1.25
N PRO A 101 -41.68 -46.31 0.00
CA PRO A 101 -41.13 -47.00 1.18
C PRO A 101 -41.46 -48.50 1.21
N ALA A 102 -42.67 -48.89 0.81
CA ALA A 102 -43.07 -50.29 0.75
C ALA A 102 -42.28 -51.06 -0.31
N ALA A 103 -42.07 -50.50 -1.49
CA ALA A 103 -41.23 -51.09 -2.53
C ALA A 103 -39.80 -51.29 -2.03
N LEU A 104 -39.19 -50.28 -1.39
CA LEU A 104 -37.86 -50.42 -0.80
C LEU A 104 -37.82 -51.51 0.29
N ALA A 105 -38.79 -51.55 1.20
CA ALA A 105 -38.87 -52.58 2.23
C ALA A 105 -39.02 -53.98 1.65
N VAL A 106 -39.88 -54.16 0.63
CA VAL A 106 -40.07 -55.43 -0.07
C VAL A 106 -38.77 -55.84 -0.77
N LEU A 107 -38.11 -54.93 -1.49
CA LEU A 107 -36.82 -55.21 -2.12
C LEU A 107 -35.76 -55.65 -1.10
N THR A 108 -35.73 -55.07 0.11
CA THR A 108 -34.80 -55.52 1.17
C THR A 108 -35.12 -56.92 1.72
N LEU A 109 -36.33 -57.44 1.52
CA LEU A 109 -36.69 -58.80 1.88
C LEU A 109 -36.39 -59.76 0.71
N VAL A 110 -36.75 -59.36 -0.51
CA VAL A 110 -36.55 -60.15 -1.74
C VAL A 110 -35.07 -60.40 -1.98
N PHE A 111 -34.24 -59.35 -1.95
CA PHE A 111 -32.79 -59.50 -2.16
C PHE A 111 -32.07 -60.17 -0.99
N ALA A 112 -32.70 -60.29 0.19
CA ALA A 112 -32.16 -61.11 1.26
C ALA A 112 -32.31 -62.59 0.93
N MET A 113 -33.48 -62.97 0.40
CA MET A 113 -33.80 -64.36 0.06
C MET A 113 -33.13 -64.82 -1.24
N ALA A 114 -32.91 -63.89 -2.18
CA ALA A 114 -32.19 -64.11 -3.43
C ALA A 114 -31.07 -63.06 -3.58
N PRO A 115 -29.89 -63.28 -2.97
CA PRO A 115 -28.79 -62.31 -3.00
C PRO A 115 -28.03 -62.26 -4.34
N GLY A 116 -28.16 -63.29 -5.18
CA GLY A 116 -27.44 -63.42 -6.45
C GLY A 116 -27.46 -62.19 -7.37
N PRO A 117 -28.62 -61.55 -7.63
CA PRO A 117 -28.68 -60.32 -8.44
C PRO A 117 -27.86 -59.17 -7.86
N VAL A 118 -27.82 -59.03 -6.52
CA VAL A 118 -27.03 -58.00 -5.85
C VAL A 118 -25.55 -58.35 -5.90
N GLN A 119 -25.20 -59.63 -5.73
CA GLN A 119 -23.82 -60.10 -5.84
C GLN A 119 -23.25 -59.81 -7.21
N HIS A 120 -23.95 -60.18 -8.29
CA HIS A 120 -23.51 -59.91 -9.66
C HIS A 120 -23.33 -58.42 -9.97
N LEU A 121 -24.05 -57.54 -9.26
CA LEU A 121 -23.89 -56.10 -9.41
C LEU A 121 -22.64 -55.58 -8.68
N VAL A 122 -22.31 -56.13 -7.50
CA VAL A 122 -21.23 -55.64 -6.63
C VAL A 122 -19.88 -56.30 -6.95
N GLU A 123 -19.89 -57.58 -7.36
CA GLU A 123 -18.71 -58.40 -7.63
C GLU A 123 -17.72 -57.76 -8.62
N PRO A 124 -18.13 -57.14 -9.74
CA PRO A 124 -17.19 -56.44 -10.63
C PRO A 124 -16.46 -55.27 -9.95
N PHE A 125 -17.11 -54.58 -9.01
CA PHE A 125 -16.48 -53.51 -8.24
C PHE A 125 -15.56 -54.05 -7.15
N ALA A 126 -15.93 -55.15 -6.50
CA ALA A 126 -15.09 -55.81 -5.52
C ALA A 126 -13.78 -56.32 -6.16
N ALA A 127 -13.85 -56.84 -7.38
CA ALA A 127 -12.69 -57.33 -8.14
C ALA A 127 -11.67 -56.24 -8.53
N LEU A 128 -12.02 -54.94 -8.41
CA LEU A 128 -11.08 -53.83 -8.63
C LEU A 128 -10.09 -53.65 -7.47
N PHE A 129 -10.36 -54.25 -6.30
CA PHE A 129 -9.49 -54.17 -5.14
C PHE A 129 -8.61 -55.43 -5.06
N ALA A 130 -7.32 -55.24 -4.78
CA ALA A 130 -6.38 -56.36 -4.64
C ALA A 130 -6.76 -57.24 -3.43
N PRO A 131 -6.71 -58.58 -3.56
CA PRO A 131 -6.99 -59.48 -2.45
C PRO A 131 -5.94 -59.32 -1.35
N VAL A 132 -6.36 -59.44 -0.09
CA VAL A 132 -5.49 -59.29 1.09
C VAL A 132 -4.45 -60.42 1.16
N ALA A 133 -4.77 -61.60 0.64
CA ALA A 133 -3.85 -62.71 0.45
C ALA A 133 -4.28 -63.55 -0.77
N PRO A 134 -3.34 -64.18 -1.49
CA PRO A 134 -3.63 -64.91 -2.73
C PRO A 134 -4.49 -66.18 -2.54
N ASP A 135 -4.55 -66.72 -1.32
CA ASP A 135 -5.21 -67.99 -1.02
C ASP A 135 -6.60 -67.83 -0.37
N VAL A 136 -7.09 -66.59 -0.23
CA VAL A 136 -8.38 -66.30 0.41
C VAL A 136 -9.46 -66.22 -0.65
N GLU A 137 -10.48 -67.08 -0.55
CA GLU A 137 -11.62 -67.07 -1.48
C GLU A 137 -12.41 -65.75 -1.37
N PRO A 138 -12.89 -65.20 -2.50
CA PRO A 138 -13.71 -64.00 -2.50
C PRO A 138 -15.02 -64.22 -1.74
N THR A 139 -15.38 -63.25 -0.90
CA THR A 139 -16.60 -63.32 -0.09
C THR A 139 -17.85 -63.23 -0.96
N TYR A 140 -18.86 -64.05 -0.66
CA TYR A 140 -20.13 -64.10 -1.39
C TYR A 140 -21.31 -63.71 -0.50
N LEU A 141 -22.40 -63.26 -1.12
CA LEU A 141 -23.63 -62.91 -0.41
C LEU A 141 -24.49 -64.17 -0.27
N ALA A 142 -24.68 -64.64 0.96
CA ALA A 142 -25.61 -65.72 1.26
C ALA A 142 -26.54 -65.37 2.41
N LEU A 143 -27.75 -65.95 2.37
CA LEU A 143 -28.72 -65.81 3.47
C LEU A 143 -28.27 -66.59 4.72
N TRP A 144 -27.48 -67.64 4.51
CA TRP A 144 -27.04 -68.54 5.57
C TRP A 144 -25.67 -69.13 5.24
N HIS A 145 -24.64 -68.73 5.99
CA HIS A 145 -23.26 -69.19 5.83
C HIS A 145 -22.91 -70.42 6.71
N GLY A 146 -23.88 -70.96 7.46
CA GLY A 146 -23.67 -72.08 8.39
C GLY A 146 -23.35 -71.63 9.82
N LEU A 147 -22.97 -72.59 10.68
CA LEU A 147 -22.53 -72.29 12.06
C LEU A 147 -21.06 -71.85 12.04
N THR A 148 -20.81 -70.59 11.70
CA THR A 148 -19.47 -69.99 11.63
C THR A 148 -19.18 -69.08 12.85
N PRO A 149 -17.89 -68.80 13.15
CA PRO A 149 -17.52 -67.77 14.13
C PRO A 149 -18.14 -66.40 13.82
N VAL A 150 -18.32 -66.08 12.53
CA VAL A 150 -18.95 -64.86 12.01
C VAL A 150 -20.40 -64.73 12.48
N LEU A 151 -21.19 -65.80 12.38
CA LEU A 151 -22.55 -65.85 12.94
C LEU A 151 -22.55 -65.61 14.46
N GLY A 152 -21.54 -66.13 15.16
CA GLY A 152 -21.32 -65.85 16.58
C GLY A 152 -21.13 -64.36 16.88
N LEU A 153 -20.39 -63.64 16.03
CA LEU A 153 -20.21 -62.19 16.14
C LEU A 153 -21.50 -61.42 15.82
N SER A 154 -22.26 -61.87 14.84
CA SER A 154 -23.61 -61.34 14.55
C SER A 154 -24.52 -61.46 15.76
N VAL A 155 -24.61 -62.65 16.37
CA VAL A 155 -25.40 -62.89 17.59
C VAL A 155 -24.88 -62.04 18.74
N LEU A 156 -23.56 -61.94 18.92
CA LEU A 156 -22.94 -61.10 19.93
C LEU A 156 -23.32 -59.63 19.77
N ALA A 157 -23.29 -59.09 18.54
CA ALA A 157 -23.69 -57.71 18.26
C ALA A 157 -25.18 -57.47 18.59
N TRP A 158 -26.05 -58.44 18.30
CA TRP A 158 -27.46 -58.41 18.67
C TRP A 158 -27.68 -58.40 20.19
N VAL A 159 -27.02 -59.32 20.91
CA VAL A 159 -27.12 -59.43 22.36
C VAL A 159 -26.56 -58.17 23.02
N LEU A 160 -25.39 -57.69 22.60
CA LEU A 160 -24.76 -56.49 23.12
C LEU A 160 -25.62 -55.25 22.83
N GLY A 161 -26.17 -55.12 21.62
CA GLY A 161 -27.06 -54.02 21.27
C GLY A 161 -28.37 -54.03 22.03
N ALA A 162 -28.99 -55.21 22.23
CA ALA A 162 -30.17 -55.37 23.06
C ALA A 162 -29.89 -55.05 24.53
N ALA A 163 -28.74 -55.49 25.06
CA ALA A 163 -28.28 -55.17 26.40
C ALA A 163 -28.05 -53.65 26.57
N LEU A 164 -27.39 -52.99 25.60
CA LEU A 164 -27.19 -51.54 25.58
C LEU A 164 -28.52 -50.79 25.55
N PHE A 165 -29.48 -51.23 24.73
CA PHE A 165 -30.82 -50.64 24.67
C PHE A 165 -31.57 -50.79 26.00
N TRP A 166 -31.53 -51.97 26.59
CA TRP A 166 -32.17 -52.25 27.88
C TRP A 166 -31.54 -51.43 29.02
N LEU A 167 -30.21 -51.34 29.05
CA LEU A 167 -29.47 -50.57 30.04
C LEU A 167 -29.72 -49.06 29.87
N HIS A 168 -29.82 -48.57 28.63
CA HIS A 168 -30.19 -47.18 28.34
C HIS A 168 -31.56 -46.81 28.90
N GLY A 169 -32.54 -47.72 28.90
CA GLY A 169 -33.86 -47.49 29.51
C GLY A 169 -33.85 -47.44 31.04
N ARG A 170 -32.77 -47.92 31.69
CA ARG A 170 -32.59 -47.93 33.15
C ARG A 170 -31.78 -46.73 33.66
N ILE A 171 -30.90 -46.17 32.82
CA ILE A 171 -30.07 -45.01 33.17
C ILE A 171 -30.85 -43.74 32.85
N THR A 172 -31.06 -42.88 33.85
CA THR A 172 -31.92 -41.70 33.74
C THR A 172 -31.38 -40.60 32.84
N ASP A 173 -30.08 -40.57 32.52
CA ASP A 173 -29.54 -39.63 31.51
C ASP A 173 -28.10 -39.95 31.05
N PRO A 174 -27.86 -41.02 30.25
CA PRO A 174 -26.51 -41.37 29.81
C PRO A 174 -25.90 -40.34 28.83
N GLN A 175 -26.73 -39.48 28.21
CA GLN A 175 -26.26 -38.46 27.27
C GLN A 175 -25.64 -37.23 27.97
N ARG A 176 -25.95 -36.97 29.25
CA ARG A 176 -25.28 -35.92 30.04
C ARG A 176 -23.80 -36.19 30.33
N VAL A 177 -23.38 -37.45 30.19
CA VAL A 177 -22.00 -37.87 30.48
C VAL A 177 -21.05 -37.65 29.29
N VAL A 178 -21.58 -37.52 28.06
CA VAL A 178 -20.76 -37.23 26.88
C VAL A 178 -20.44 -35.74 26.84
N PRO A 179 -19.17 -35.32 26.93
CA PRO A 179 -18.80 -33.92 26.96
C PRO A 179 -19.22 -33.16 25.68
N ALA A 180 -19.81 -31.98 25.83
CA ALA A 180 -20.24 -31.12 24.72
C ALA A 180 -19.09 -30.57 23.84
N VAL A 181 -17.83 -30.95 24.12
CA VAL A 181 -16.63 -30.60 23.32
C VAL A 181 -16.48 -31.44 22.05
N LEU A 182 -17.25 -32.51 21.87
CA LEU A 182 -17.25 -33.33 20.64
C LEU A 182 -18.24 -32.83 19.58
N ASP A 183 -18.70 -31.58 19.67
CA ASP A 183 -19.57 -30.95 18.68
C ASP A 183 -18.72 -30.23 17.60
N ALA A 184 -18.67 -30.84 16.41
CA ALA A 184 -17.91 -30.31 15.27
C ALA A 184 -18.35 -28.89 14.86
N GLU A 185 -19.65 -28.56 15.02
CA GLU A 185 -20.15 -27.22 14.70
C GLU A 185 -19.55 -26.17 15.63
N ARG A 186 -19.47 -26.49 16.92
CA ARG A 186 -18.94 -25.58 17.94
C ARG A 186 -17.44 -25.36 17.75
N ILE A 187 -16.69 -26.41 17.41
CA ILE A 187 -15.26 -26.31 17.07
C ILE A 187 -15.06 -25.41 15.85
N TYR A 188 -15.85 -25.60 14.80
CA TYR A 188 -15.79 -24.77 13.59
C TYR A 188 -16.10 -23.29 13.88
N ARG A 189 -17.15 -23.00 14.66
CA ARG A 189 -17.47 -21.61 15.04
C ARG A 189 -16.37 -20.97 15.88
N TYR A 190 -15.72 -21.73 16.76
CA TYR A 190 -14.60 -21.22 17.57
C TYR A 190 -13.36 -20.92 16.73
N SER A 191 -13.04 -21.77 15.75
CA SER A 191 -11.90 -21.53 14.88
C SER A 191 -12.06 -20.27 14.02
N ILE A 192 -13.26 -20.05 13.47
CA ILE A 192 -13.57 -18.82 12.72
C ILE A 192 -13.44 -17.58 13.60
N ARG A 193 -14.01 -17.59 14.81
CA ARG A 193 -13.88 -16.44 15.72
C ARG A 193 -12.42 -16.17 16.10
N SER A 194 -11.66 -17.23 16.36
CA SER A 194 -10.24 -17.10 16.69
C SER A 194 -9.44 -16.51 15.53
N LEU A 195 -9.80 -16.86 14.29
CA LEU A 195 -9.22 -16.28 13.09
C LEU A 195 -9.58 -14.78 12.96
N ASP A 196 -10.85 -14.42 13.18
CA ASP A 196 -11.31 -13.02 13.13
C ASP A 196 -10.64 -12.17 14.23
N ASP A 197 -10.60 -12.67 15.46
CA ASP A 197 -9.95 -12.00 16.59
C ASP A 197 -8.45 -11.80 16.31
N PHE A 198 -7.79 -12.81 15.73
CA PHE A 198 -6.40 -12.73 15.32
C PHE A 198 -6.20 -11.72 14.17
N ALA A 199 -7.12 -11.66 13.21
CA ALA A 199 -7.07 -10.70 12.11
C ALA A 199 -7.24 -9.25 12.63
N VAL A 200 -8.20 -9.02 13.52
CA VAL A 200 -8.42 -7.71 14.15
C VAL A 200 -7.22 -7.31 14.99
N TRP A 201 -6.69 -8.24 15.79
CA TRP A 201 -5.48 -8.00 16.57
C TRP A 201 -4.31 -7.61 15.67
N THR A 202 -4.05 -8.38 14.60
CA THR A 202 -2.96 -8.12 13.65
C THR A 202 -3.10 -6.76 12.98
N THR A 203 -4.31 -6.43 12.49
CA THR A 203 -4.61 -5.14 11.87
C THR A 203 -4.43 -3.98 12.86
N SER A 204 -4.90 -4.12 14.10
CA SER A 204 -4.73 -3.07 15.12
C SER A 204 -3.26 -2.81 15.50
N LYS A 205 -2.40 -3.82 15.40
CA LYS A 205 -0.97 -3.70 15.69
C LYS A 205 -0.18 -3.09 14.53
N THR A 206 -0.54 -3.46 13.30
CA THR A 206 0.17 -3.06 12.07
C THR A 206 -0.36 -1.74 11.50
N GLN A 207 -1.67 -1.59 11.34
CA GLN A 207 -2.32 -0.45 10.69
C GLN A 207 -2.84 0.61 11.69
N ARG A 208 -1.95 1.16 12.51
CA ARG A 208 -2.33 2.16 13.53
C ARG A 208 -2.74 3.53 12.96
N GLY A 209 -2.57 3.76 11.66
CA GLY A 209 -2.83 5.05 11.01
C GLY A 209 -1.82 6.16 11.37
N SER A 210 -0.73 5.83 12.06
CA SER A 210 0.29 6.80 12.49
C SER A 210 1.52 6.76 11.58
N LEU A 211 1.80 7.87 10.90
CA LEU A 211 2.99 8.04 10.05
C LEU A 211 4.28 7.76 10.82
N GLY A 212 4.39 8.24 12.07
CA GLY A 212 5.58 8.02 12.90
C GLY A 212 5.82 6.55 13.23
N TRP A 213 4.74 5.75 13.37
CA TRP A 213 4.85 4.31 13.58
C TRP A 213 5.31 3.58 12.32
N TYR A 214 4.77 3.94 11.16
CA TYR A 214 5.22 3.38 9.87
C TYR A 214 6.68 3.73 9.59
N LEU A 215 7.10 4.98 9.82
CA LEU A 215 8.49 5.39 9.70
C LEU A 215 9.41 4.63 10.68
N PHE A 216 8.97 4.41 11.91
CA PHE A 216 9.71 3.59 12.87
C PHE A 216 9.92 2.17 12.34
N ILE A 217 8.87 1.52 11.82
CA ILE A 217 8.99 0.17 11.25
C ILE A 217 9.94 0.17 10.04
N ILE A 218 9.78 1.12 9.12
CA ILE A 218 10.63 1.22 7.92
C ILE A 218 12.10 1.37 8.30
N VAL A 219 12.42 2.34 9.18
CA VAL A 219 13.82 2.58 9.60
C VAL A 219 14.35 1.41 10.44
N ALA A 220 13.52 0.80 11.29
CA ALA A 220 13.91 -0.38 12.07
C ALA A 220 14.25 -1.57 11.17
N VAL A 221 13.42 -1.88 10.18
CA VAL A 221 13.67 -2.96 9.22
C VAL A 221 14.88 -2.64 8.34
N ALA A 222 14.98 -1.41 7.84
CA ALA A 222 16.10 -0.95 7.02
C ALA A 222 17.43 -0.90 7.80
N THR A 223 17.39 -0.88 9.14
CA THR A 223 18.58 -1.03 9.99
C THR A 223 18.85 -2.51 10.30
N ALA A 224 17.83 -3.24 10.75
CA ALA A 224 17.97 -4.59 11.28
C ALA A 224 18.30 -5.63 10.20
N VAL A 225 17.73 -5.50 8.99
CA VAL A 225 17.96 -6.46 7.91
C VAL A 225 19.40 -6.37 7.39
N PRO A 226 19.92 -5.19 6.96
CA PRO A 226 21.32 -5.10 6.55
C PRO A 226 22.29 -5.45 7.69
N ALA A 227 22.02 -4.99 8.92
CA ALA A 227 22.85 -5.36 10.07
C ALA A 227 22.88 -6.88 10.31
N GLY A 228 21.72 -7.54 10.21
CA GLY A 228 21.61 -8.99 10.34
C GLY A 228 22.36 -9.72 9.23
N VAL A 229 22.24 -9.26 7.98
CA VAL A 229 22.99 -9.84 6.84
C VAL A 229 24.49 -9.69 7.04
N ILE A 230 24.98 -8.50 7.40
CA ILE A 230 26.42 -8.25 7.67
C ILE A 230 26.90 -9.16 8.81
N ALA A 231 26.14 -9.26 9.90
CA ALA A 231 26.48 -10.11 11.04
C ALA A 231 26.51 -11.62 10.68
N LEU A 232 25.60 -12.09 9.82
CA LEU A 232 25.50 -13.50 9.44
C LEU A 232 26.51 -13.91 8.37
N THR A 233 26.89 -12.99 7.48
CA THR A 233 27.83 -13.26 6.37
C THR A 233 29.29 -13.13 6.78
N GLY A 234 29.57 -12.54 7.94
CA GLY A 234 30.93 -12.37 8.45
C GLY A 234 31.75 -11.36 7.65
N HIS A 235 31.12 -10.54 6.80
CA HIS A 235 31.81 -9.44 6.13
C HIS A 235 32.30 -8.42 7.17
N THR A 236 33.61 -8.22 7.21
CA THR A 236 34.26 -7.26 8.10
C THR A 236 34.31 -5.87 7.47
N VAL A 237 34.39 -4.85 8.32
CA VAL A 237 34.65 -3.48 7.88
C VAL A 237 36.01 -3.44 7.17
N PRO A 238 36.17 -2.64 6.10
CA PRO A 238 37.45 -2.54 5.39
C PRO A 238 38.60 -2.15 6.33
N GLU A 239 39.76 -2.79 6.17
CA GLU A 239 40.93 -2.54 7.03
C GLU A 239 41.58 -1.17 6.76
N HIS A 240 41.46 -0.68 5.53
CA HIS A 240 42.05 0.58 5.09
C HIS A 240 40.99 1.67 4.99
N VAL A 241 40.87 2.50 6.03
CA VAL A 241 39.93 3.63 6.06
C VAL A 241 40.68 4.93 5.83
N ILE A 242 40.34 5.61 4.73
CA ILE A 242 40.82 6.97 4.44
C ILE A 242 39.80 7.95 5.04
N PHE A 243 40.22 8.75 6.03
CA PHE A 243 39.34 9.70 6.70
C PHE A 243 38.99 10.91 5.83
N ALA A 244 39.97 11.45 5.11
CA ALA A 244 39.81 12.51 4.14
C ALA A 244 41.03 12.57 3.23
N GLU A 245 40.80 12.75 1.93
CA GLU A 245 41.87 12.96 0.94
C GLU A 245 42.37 14.40 0.97
N GLN A 246 41.47 15.34 1.28
CA GLN A 246 41.76 16.76 1.33
C GLN A 246 41.25 17.38 2.64
N PRO A 247 42.00 18.31 3.27
CA PRO A 247 41.56 18.97 4.51
C PRO A 247 40.20 19.67 4.39
N MET A 248 39.87 20.17 3.19
CA MET A 248 38.59 20.83 2.94
C MET A 248 37.39 19.87 3.10
N GLN A 249 37.55 18.57 2.81
CA GLN A 249 36.50 17.58 3.01
C GLN A 249 36.11 17.47 4.50
N VAL A 250 37.08 17.58 5.41
CA VAL A 250 36.83 17.58 6.86
C VAL A 250 36.01 18.80 7.28
N VAL A 251 36.34 19.97 6.73
CA VAL A 251 35.60 21.22 7.00
C VAL A 251 34.16 21.11 6.49
N LEU A 252 33.97 20.65 5.25
CA LEU A 252 32.64 20.46 4.67
C LEU A 252 31.83 19.39 5.41
N ALA A 253 32.46 18.29 5.83
CA ALA A 253 31.82 17.28 6.66
C ALA A 253 31.37 17.86 8.00
N ALA A 254 32.21 18.68 8.65
CA ALA A 254 31.83 19.37 9.89
C ALA A 254 30.64 20.32 9.68
N VAL A 255 30.58 21.04 8.55
CA VAL A 255 29.44 21.88 8.17
C VAL A 255 28.17 21.05 7.98
N ILE A 256 28.25 19.90 7.29
CA ILE A 256 27.11 19.00 7.09
C ILE A 256 26.61 18.44 8.43
N ILE A 257 27.52 17.99 9.30
CA ILE A 257 27.17 17.47 10.64
C ILE A 257 26.52 18.58 11.48
N ALA A 258 27.08 19.80 11.47
CA ALA A 258 26.52 20.94 12.19
C ALA A 258 25.12 21.31 11.66
N GLY A 259 24.91 21.31 10.35
CA GLY A 259 23.60 21.52 9.74
C GLY A 259 22.59 20.42 10.14
N GLY A 260 23.00 19.15 10.12
CA GLY A 260 22.14 18.03 10.49
C GLY A 260 21.71 18.08 11.96
N LEU A 261 22.66 18.30 12.88
CA LEU A 261 22.37 18.47 14.31
C LEU A 261 21.54 19.73 14.57
N GLY A 262 21.87 20.83 13.89
CA GLY A 262 21.16 22.10 13.97
C GLY A 262 19.70 21.97 13.53
N ALA A 263 19.42 21.19 12.49
CA ALA A 263 18.06 20.92 12.01
C ALA A 263 17.23 20.14 13.04
N VAL A 264 17.85 19.17 13.74
CA VAL A 264 17.19 18.38 14.80
C VAL A 264 16.85 19.25 16.03
N TRP A 265 17.71 20.21 16.36
CA TRP A 265 17.52 21.11 17.51
C TRP A 265 16.74 22.38 17.18
N ALA A 266 16.34 22.59 15.93
CA ALA A 266 15.69 23.81 15.51
C ALA A 266 14.31 24.02 16.18
N PRO A 267 14.11 25.09 16.98
CA PRO A 267 12.82 25.38 17.60
C PRO A 267 11.80 25.92 16.60
N LYS A 268 12.27 26.53 15.50
CA LYS A 268 11.47 27.18 14.47
C LYS A 268 11.67 26.49 13.13
N ARG A 269 10.59 26.36 12.35
CA ARG A 269 10.61 25.70 11.03
C ARG A 269 11.61 26.35 10.07
N PHE A 270 11.65 27.68 10.06
CA PHE A 270 12.57 28.44 9.21
C PHE A 270 14.04 28.12 9.54
N MET A 271 14.37 28.01 10.83
CA MET A 271 15.72 27.62 11.24
C MET A 271 16.03 26.18 10.82
N ALA A 272 15.07 25.25 10.93
CA ALA A 272 15.25 23.87 10.47
C ALA A 272 15.57 23.81 8.96
N VAL A 273 14.81 24.56 8.15
CA VAL A 273 15.05 24.64 6.69
C VAL A 273 16.44 25.21 6.39
N LEU A 274 16.84 26.32 7.04
CA LEU A 274 18.17 26.89 6.85
C LEU A 274 19.30 25.92 7.22
N MET A 275 19.13 25.14 8.29
CA MET A 275 20.12 24.15 8.73
C MET A 275 20.20 22.96 7.77
N VAL A 276 19.08 22.52 7.18
CA VAL A 276 19.07 21.52 6.11
C VAL A 276 19.75 22.06 4.86
N SER A 277 19.51 23.32 4.49
CA SER A 277 20.19 23.95 3.36
C SER A 277 21.69 24.01 3.57
N LEU A 278 22.16 24.28 4.79
CA LEU A 278 23.59 24.23 5.10
C LEU A 278 24.22 22.86 4.77
N CYS A 279 23.49 21.76 4.99
CA CYS A 279 23.92 20.43 4.54
C CYS A 279 24.01 20.35 3.02
N GLY A 280 23.01 20.85 2.28
CA GLY A 280 22.99 20.86 0.81
C GLY A 280 24.19 21.62 0.21
N TRP A 281 24.52 22.79 0.77
CA TRP A 281 25.71 23.56 0.36
C TRP A 281 27.01 22.84 0.68
N GLY A 282 27.09 22.16 1.84
CA GLY A 282 28.23 21.31 2.19
C GLY A 282 28.42 20.15 1.20
N ILE A 283 27.33 19.46 0.83
CA ILE A 283 27.34 18.36 -0.14
C ILE A 283 27.73 18.87 -1.54
N ALA A 284 27.23 20.02 -1.98
CA ALA A 284 27.63 20.64 -3.24
C ALA A 284 29.15 20.94 -3.27
N GLY A 285 29.70 21.39 -2.15
CA GLY A 285 31.15 21.55 -1.98
C GLY A 285 31.90 20.23 -2.14
N ILE A 286 31.39 19.13 -1.58
CA ILE A 286 31.99 17.80 -1.73
C ILE A 286 31.96 17.36 -3.20
N PHE A 287 30.85 17.54 -3.92
CA PHE A 287 30.78 17.25 -5.35
C PHE A 287 31.78 18.06 -6.17
N ALA A 288 31.94 19.35 -5.87
CA ALA A 288 32.92 20.19 -6.55
C ALA A 288 34.36 19.69 -6.33
N LEU A 289 34.70 19.29 -5.10
CA LEU A 289 36.03 18.73 -4.78
C LEU A 289 36.26 17.36 -5.44
N GLN A 290 35.22 16.56 -5.62
CA GLN A 290 35.29 15.26 -6.28
C GLN A 290 35.30 15.37 -7.82
N GLY A 291 35.35 16.58 -8.39
CA GLY A 291 35.36 16.79 -9.83
C GLY A 291 34.02 16.57 -10.52
N ALA A 292 32.90 16.73 -9.79
CA ALA A 292 31.53 16.65 -10.31
C ALA A 292 30.86 18.04 -10.36
N PRO A 293 31.32 18.95 -11.26
CA PRO A 293 30.83 20.33 -11.31
C PRO A 293 29.35 20.44 -11.72
N ASP A 294 28.85 19.59 -12.62
CA ASP A 294 27.43 19.57 -13.02
C ASP A 294 26.51 19.27 -11.84
N LEU A 295 26.86 18.27 -11.02
CA LEU A 295 26.12 17.90 -9.81
C LEU A 295 26.18 19.01 -8.77
N ALA A 296 27.35 19.65 -8.60
CA ALA A 296 27.49 20.77 -7.67
C ALA A 296 26.63 21.98 -8.09
N LEU A 297 26.67 22.35 -9.37
CA LEU A 297 25.90 23.45 -9.93
C LEU A 297 24.39 23.21 -9.78
N THR A 298 23.92 22.04 -10.21
CA THR A 298 22.50 21.69 -10.13
C THR A 298 22.01 21.65 -8.69
N LEU A 299 22.79 21.07 -7.76
CA LEU A 299 22.43 21.02 -6.34
C LEU A 299 22.31 22.43 -5.73
N LEU A 300 23.23 23.35 -6.03
CA LEU A 300 23.15 24.73 -5.54
C LEU A 300 21.91 25.47 -6.07
N LEU A 301 21.56 25.24 -7.33
CA LEU A 301 20.36 25.83 -7.94
C LEU A 301 19.08 25.26 -7.34
N VAL A 302 18.99 23.94 -7.21
CA VAL A 302 17.87 23.26 -6.56
C VAL A 302 17.73 23.75 -5.12
N GLU A 303 18.82 23.79 -4.35
CA GLU A 303 18.80 24.23 -2.95
C GLU A 303 18.29 25.67 -2.81
N SER A 304 18.72 26.56 -3.70
CA SER A 304 18.26 27.96 -3.73
C SER A 304 16.76 28.07 -3.99
N ILE A 305 16.25 27.29 -4.95
CA ILE A 305 14.82 27.26 -5.29
C ILE A 305 14.01 26.65 -4.15
N VAL A 306 14.43 25.48 -3.65
CA VAL A 306 13.75 24.74 -2.60
C VAL A 306 13.68 25.57 -1.32
N LEU A 307 14.75 26.27 -0.95
CA LEU A 307 14.75 27.20 0.18
C LEU A 307 13.66 28.25 0.04
N VAL A 308 13.58 28.92 -1.12
CA VAL A 308 12.58 29.98 -1.33
C VAL A 308 11.16 29.40 -1.38
N VAL A 309 10.95 28.27 -2.05
CA VAL A 309 9.68 27.56 -2.09
C VAL A 309 9.22 27.17 -0.68
N PHE A 310 10.13 26.66 0.15
CA PHE A 310 9.85 26.38 1.55
C PHE A 310 9.51 27.64 2.33
N VAL A 311 10.23 28.75 2.13
CA VAL A 311 9.92 30.02 2.80
C VAL A 311 8.52 30.51 2.41
N LEU A 312 8.13 30.41 1.13
CA LEU A 312 6.79 30.74 0.67
C LEU A 312 5.73 29.86 1.33
N ALA A 313 5.96 28.54 1.40
CA ALA A 313 5.05 27.61 2.06
C ALA A 313 4.95 27.88 3.58
N LEU A 314 6.08 28.13 4.24
CA LEU A 314 6.16 28.39 5.69
C LEU A 314 5.44 29.65 6.12
N ARG A 315 5.22 30.62 5.21
CA ARG A 315 4.41 31.81 5.48
C ARG A 315 2.98 31.49 5.93
N THR A 316 2.45 30.32 5.55
CA THR A 316 1.10 29.86 5.96
C THR A 316 1.06 29.02 7.22
N LEU A 317 2.22 28.55 7.70
CA LEU A 317 2.31 27.63 8.81
C LEU A 317 2.76 28.37 10.07
N PRO A 318 2.33 27.94 11.27
CA PRO A 318 2.83 28.51 12.51
C PRO A 318 4.35 28.33 12.61
N ALA A 319 5.04 29.38 13.07
CA ALA A 319 6.51 29.42 13.10
C ALA A 319 7.15 28.32 13.96
N GLY A 320 6.47 27.90 15.03
CA GLY A 320 6.93 26.84 15.94
C GLY A 320 6.66 25.44 15.39
N ILE A 321 7.60 24.52 15.66
CA ILE A 321 7.42 23.09 15.40
C ILE A 321 6.58 22.51 16.54
N TRP A 322 5.27 22.37 16.32
CA TRP A 322 4.37 21.76 17.29
C TRP A 322 4.62 20.25 17.38
N THR A 323 5.08 19.79 18.55
CA THR A 323 5.06 18.36 18.90
C THR A 323 3.88 18.12 19.84
N GLN A 324 2.72 17.76 19.28
CA GLN A 324 1.47 17.57 20.05
C GLN A 324 1.56 16.47 21.13
N ASN A 325 2.60 15.62 21.10
CA ASN A 325 2.89 14.66 22.16
C ASN A 325 4.41 14.38 22.19
N PRO A 326 5.17 14.88 23.18
CA PRO A 326 6.54 14.47 23.35
C PRO A 326 6.57 12.99 23.77
N THR A 327 6.77 12.10 22.79
CA THR A 327 6.86 10.66 23.02
C THR A 327 7.92 10.37 24.08
N ARG A 328 7.62 9.54 25.09
CA ARG A 328 8.58 9.10 26.13
C ARG A 328 9.82 8.38 25.56
N PHE A 329 9.79 7.98 24.29
CA PHE A 329 10.85 7.25 23.58
C PHE A 329 11.81 8.14 22.75
N ARG A 330 12.10 9.37 23.18
CA ARG A 330 13.04 10.25 22.44
C ARG A 330 14.41 9.61 22.23
N MET A 331 14.96 8.99 23.28
CA MET A 331 16.25 8.30 23.21
C MET A 331 16.22 7.13 22.22
N GLY A 332 15.16 6.31 22.25
CA GLY A 332 15.02 5.18 21.33
C GLY A 332 14.97 5.60 19.85
N ARG A 333 14.32 6.73 19.55
CA ARG A 333 14.31 7.30 18.20
C ARG A 333 15.68 7.84 17.78
N ALA A 334 16.40 8.49 18.70
CA ALA A 334 17.75 8.98 18.44
C ALA A 334 18.73 7.81 18.20
N LEU A 335 18.68 6.77 19.03
CA LEU A 335 19.48 5.56 18.86
C LEU A 335 19.15 4.85 17.55
N LEU A 336 17.87 4.73 17.20
CA LEU A 336 17.47 4.14 15.92
C LEU A 336 17.98 4.96 14.72
N GLY A 337 17.87 6.28 14.77
CA GLY A 337 18.37 7.16 13.70
C GLY A 337 19.89 7.11 13.55
N ALA A 338 20.62 7.14 14.67
CA ALA A 338 22.08 7.00 14.67
C ALA A 338 22.51 5.61 14.20
N GLY A 339 21.83 4.56 14.66
CA GLY A 339 22.05 3.19 14.24
C GLY A 339 21.80 3.01 12.74
N PHE A 340 20.71 3.55 12.21
CA PHE A 340 20.43 3.54 10.77
C PHE A 340 21.56 4.19 9.97
N GLY A 341 21.97 5.40 10.34
CA GLY A 341 23.08 6.10 9.67
C GLY A 341 24.39 5.31 9.70
N ALA A 342 24.74 4.73 10.86
CA ALA A 342 25.94 3.92 11.02
C ALA A 342 25.89 2.63 10.17
N ILE A 343 24.75 1.94 10.15
CA ILE A 343 24.58 0.72 9.34
C ILE A 343 24.65 1.02 7.85
N ILE A 344 24.04 2.10 7.38
CA ILE A 344 24.15 2.51 5.96
C ILE A 344 25.60 2.88 5.62
N MET A 345 26.31 3.58 6.50
CA MET A 345 27.72 3.90 6.28
C MET A 345 28.60 2.65 6.19
N VAL A 346 28.43 1.70 7.12
CA VAL A 346 29.17 0.42 7.10
C VAL A 346 28.80 -0.42 5.88
N ALA A 347 27.51 -0.51 5.54
CA ALA A 347 27.05 -1.23 4.35
C ALA A 347 27.64 -0.61 3.06
N ALA A 348 27.67 0.72 2.97
CA ALA A 348 28.28 1.42 1.83
C ALA A 348 29.79 1.17 1.76
N ALA A 349 30.50 1.17 2.90
CA ALA A 349 31.93 0.87 2.95
C ALA A 349 32.23 -0.56 2.48
N ILE A 350 31.48 -1.55 2.96
CA ILE A 350 31.60 -2.96 2.51
C ILE A 350 31.26 -3.08 1.01
N ALA A 351 30.22 -2.38 0.54
CA ALA A 351 29.84 -2.38 -0.87
C ALA A 351 30.89 -1.73 -1.79
N MET A 352 31.64 -0.75 -1.30
CA MET A 352 32.76 -0.15 -2.03
C MET A 352 33.97 -1.06 -2.07
N ASP A 353 34.31 -1.72 -0.96
CA ASP A 353 35.45 -2.64 -0.84
C ASP A 353 35.25 -3.96 -1.61
N SER A 354 33.99 -4.42 -1.72
CA SER A 354 33.65 -5.66 -2.44
C SER A 354 33.62 -5.53 -3.98
N ARG A 355 33.95 -4.36 -4.55
CA ARG A 355 33.98 -4.17 -6.01
C ARG A 355 35.21 -4.81 -6.63
N THR A 356 35.01 -5.93 -7.34
CA THR A 356 36.09 -6.67 -8.02
C THR A 356 36.04 -6.57 -9.55
N ALA A 357 34.88 -6.25 -10.12
CA ALA A 357 34.70 -6.12 -11.57
C ALA A 357 35.15 -4.74 -12.07
N GLU A 358 35.63 -4.69 -13.31
CA GLU A 358 35.99 -3.44 -13.98
C GLU A 358 34.75 -2.52 -14.12
N PRO A 359 34.82 -1.24 -13.71
CA PRO A 359 33.70 -0.32 -13.86
C PRO A 359 33.37 -0.02 -15.32
N ILE A 360 32.08 -0.03 -15.67
CA ILE A 360 31.61 0.38 -17.01
C ILE A 360 31.97 1.84 -17.36
N SER A 361 32.32 2.66 -16.36
CA SER A 361 32.69 4.07 -16.54
C SER A 361 34.01 4.26 -17.29
N VAL A 362 34.83 3.22 -17.43
CA VAL A 362 36.10 3.28 -18.18
C VAL A 362 35.85 3.62 -19.66
N GLU A 363 34.74 3.15 -20.23
CA GLU A 363 34.37 3.39 -21.64
C GLU A 363 33.64 4.73 -21.86
N PHE A 364 33.16 5.39 -20.80
CA PHE A 364 32.31 6.59 -20.92
C PHE A 364 33.01 7.78 -21.59
N PRO A 365 34.30 8.08 -21.35
CA PRO A 365 34.99 9.15 -22.05
C PRO A 365 35.03 8.96 -23.57
N TRP A 366 35.34 7.74 -24.03
CA TRP A 366 35.39 7.40 -25.45
C TRP A 366 33.98 7.43 -26.07
N MET A 367 33.00 6.79 -25.43
CA MET A 367 31.60 6.83 -25.90
C MET A 367 31.07 8.26 -25.96
N SER A 368 31.39 9.10 -24.96
CA SER A 368 30.94 10.50 -24.95
C SER A 368 31.49 11.29 -26.12
N TYR A 369 32.79 11.15 -26.41
CA TYR A 369 33.46 11.95 -27.42
C TYR A 369 33.19 11.44 -28.85
N GLU A 370 33.25 10.12 -29.06
CA GLU A 370 33.17 9.51 -30.40
C GLU A 370 31.74 9.18 -30.82
N ILE A 371 30.86 8.80 -29.88
CA ILE A 371 29.47 8.42 -30.18
C ILE A 371 28.53 9.58 -29.88
N GLY A 372 28.63 10.17 -28.69
CA GLY A 372 27.77 11.27 -28.26
C GLY A 372 28.24 12.65 -28.73
N HIS A 373 29.45 12.74 -29.30
CA HIS A 373 30.05 13.95 -29.87
C HIS A 373 30.20 15.14 -28.91
N GLY A 374 30.34 14.86 -27.61
CA GLY A 374 30.46 15.88 -26.57
C GLY A 374 31.61 15.62 -25.60
N ALA A 375 32.25 16.70 -25.17
CA ALA A 375 33.33 16.65 -24.18
C ALA A 375 32.82 16.52 -22.73
N ASN A 376 31.56 16.90 -22.46
CA ASN A 376 30.97 16.74 -21.14
C ASN A 376 30.37 15.35 -20.97
N ILE A 377 31.15 14.44 -20.37
CA ILE A 377 30.76 13.05 -20.12
C ILE A 377 29.45 12.95 -19.33
N VAL A 378 29.22 13.83 -18.35
CA VAL A 378 28.01 13.79 -17.52
C VAL A 378 26.79 14.16 -18.35
N ASN A 379 26.84 15.29 -19.06
CA ASN A 379 25.69 15.73 -19.87
C ASN A 379 25.40 14.71 -20.98
N VAL A 380 26.42 14.26 -21.72
CA VAL A 380 26.25 13.26 -22.79
C VAL A 380 25.71 11.95 -22.25
N THR A 381 26.12 11.53 -21.06
CA THR A 381 25.52 10.34 -20.42
C THR A 381 24.03 10.54 -20.16
N LEU A 382 23.61 11.72 -19.70
CA LEU A 382 22.21 12.02 -19.38
C LEU A 382 21.34 12.18 -20.62
N VAL A 383 21.85 12.78 -21.70
CA VAL A 383 21.03 13.13 -22.88
C VAL A 383 21.17 12.15 -24.04
N ASP A 384 22.14 11.23 -23.99
CA ASP A 384 22.44 10.29 -25.07
C ASP A 384 22.51 8.85 -24.54
N ILE A 385 23.59 8.49 -23.83
CA ILE A 385 23.88 7.10 -23.42
C ILE A 385 22.77 6.51 -22.52
N ARG A 386 22.26 7.31 -21.58
CA ARG A 386 21.20 6.95 -20.61
C ARG A 386 20.01 7.90 -20.66
N VAL A 387 19.71 8.42 -21.84
CA VAL A 387 18.60 9.34 -22.12
C VAL A 387 17.24 8.91 -21.57
N TRP A 388 16.97 7.60 -21.50
CA TRP A 388 15.73 7.06 -20.91
C TRP A 388 15.54 7.42 -19.44
N ASP A 389 16.62 7.53 -18.67
CA ASP A 389 16.54 7.91 -17.26
C ASP A 389 16.13 9.38 -17.14
N THR A 390 16.76 10.27 -17.92
CA THR A 390 16.39 11.69 -17.97
C THR A 390 14.97 11.91 -18.50
N PHE A 391 14.55 11.17 -19.52
CA PHE A 391 13.16 11.21 -19.99
C PHE A 391 12.17 10.79 -18.90
N GLY A 392 12.50 9.73 -18.15
CA GLY A 392 11.74 9.28 -16.98
C GLY A 392 11.66 10.34 -15.90
N GLU A 393 12.78 10.97 -15.55
CA GLU A 393 12.86 12.04 -14.55
C GLU A 393 11.99 13.23 -14.91
N ILE A 394 12.09 13.79 -16.12
CA ILE A 394 11.24 14.93 -16.52
C ILE A 394 9.76 14.56 -16.57
N THR A 395 9.44 13.31 -16.88
CA THR A 395 8.06 12.80 -16.85
C THR A 395 7.53 12.74 -15.41
N VAL A 396 8.35 12.24 -14.47
CA VAL A 396 8.02 12.23 -13.04
C VAL A 396 7.87 13.65 -12.50
N LEU A 397 8.76 14.58 -12.89
CA LEU A 397 8.65 15.99 -12.51
C LEU A 397 7.34 16.62 -13.02
N ALA A 398 6.98 16.38 -14.28
CA ALA A 398 5.73 16.88 -14.85
C ALA A 398 4.50 16.26 -14.18
N ALA A 399 4.54 14.96 -13.86
CA ALA A 399 3.46 14.28 -13.13
C ALA A 399 3.31 14.82 -11.70
N ALA A 400 4.43 15.03 -10.99
CA ALA A 400 4.44 15.62 -9.66
C ALA A 400 3.90 17.05 -9.66
N ALA A 401 4.36 17.90 -10.58
CA ALA A 401 3.84 19.26 -10.77
C ALA A 401 2.33 19.26 -10.99
N THR A 402 1.87 18.48 -11.97
CA THR A 402 0.45 18.36 -12.31
C THR A 402 -0.37 17.82 -11.13
N GLY A 403 0.16 16.88 -10.35
CA GLY A 403 -0.47 16.36 -9.14
C GLY A 403 -0.61 17.42 -8.05
N VAL A 404 0.45 18.19 -7.80
CA VAL A 404 0.46 19.33 -6.85
C VAL A 404 -0.52 20.41 -7.28
N ALA A 405 -0.47 20.83 -8.54
CA ALA A 405 -1.42 21.77 -9.13
C ALA A 405 -2.85 21.26 -9.01
N SER A 406 -3.11 19.99 -9.36
CA SER A 406 -4.43 19.39 -9.21
C SER A 406 -4.92 19.51 -7.77
N LEU A 407 -4.15 19.03 -6.78
CA LEU A 407 -4.52 19.07 -5.36
C LEU A 407 -4.81 20.48 -4.83
N ILE A 408 -4.05 21.48 -5.27
CA ILE A 408 -4.19 22.87 -4.81
C ILE A 408 -5.34 23.57 -5.54
N PHE A 409 -5.50 23.34 -6.84
CA PHE A 409 -6.52 23.99 -7.68
C PHE A 409 -7.86 23.22 -7.75
N VAL A 410 -8.02 22.06 -7.08
CA VAL A 410 -9.27 21.26 -7.06
C VAL A 410 -10.51 22.10 -6.74
N LYS A 411 -10.37 23.19 -5.94
CA LYS A 411 -11.53 24.00 -5.54
C LYS A 411 -11.89 25.16 -6.46
N ARG A 412 -11.03 25.62 -7.37
CA ARG A 412 -11.35 26.71 -8.33
C ARG A 412 -10.53 26.59 -9.61
N ARG A 413 -11.07 25.88 -10.60
CA ARG A 413 -10.57 25.87 -11.98
C ARG A 413 -10.79 27.22 -12.70
N ASP A 414 -11.61 28.09 -12.13
CA ASP A 414 -12.02 29.39 -12.69
C ASP A 414 -11.52 30.58 -11.87
N VAL A 415 -10.23 30.64 -11.53
CA VAL A 415 -9.63 31.96 -11.30
C VAL A 415 -9.38 32.56 -12.68
N GLN A 416 -10.42 33.21 -13.23
CA GLN A 416 -10.28 34.09 -14.38
C GLN A 416 -9.03 34.95 -14.15
N ARG A 417 -8.06 34.85 -15.07
CA ARG A 417 -6.92 35.78 -15.14
C ARG A 417 -7.51 37.17 -15.25
N ARG A 418 -7.62 37.89 -14.13
CA ARG A 418 -8.02 39.31 -14.18
C ARG A 418 -6.96 40.01 -14.99
N ALA A 419 -7.38 40.71 -16.04
CA ALA A 419 -6.44 41.47 -16.83
C ALA A 419 -5.72 42.46 -15.89
N LEU A 420 -4.41 42.64 -16.06
CA LEU A 420 -3.59 43.52 -15.20
C LEU A 420 -4.17 44.92 -15.05
N HIS A 421 -4.92 45.40 -16.05
CA HIS A 421 -5.62 46.69 -16.05
C HIS A 421 -6.85 46.74 -15.14
N GLU A 422 -7.42 45.60 -14.76
CA GLU A 422 -8.57 45.49 -13.85
C GLU A 422 -8.16 45.51 -12.37
N VAL A 423 -6.86 45.37 -12.08
CA VAL A 423 -6.34 45.36 -10.71
C VAL A 423 -6.08 46.80 -10.25
N PRO A 424 -6.79 47.30 -9.22
CA PRO A 424 -6.59 48.66 -8.72
C PRO A 424 -5.16 48.86 -8.17
N THR A 425 -4.64 50.08 -8.29
CA THR A 425 -3.28 50.39 -7.85
C THR A 425 -3.12 50.20 -6.33
N GLY A 426 -2.01 49.56 -5.92
CA GLY A 426 -1.71 49.27 -4.51
C GLY A 426 -2.72 48.38 -3.78
N SER A 427 -3.48 47.54 -4.52
CA SER A 427 -4.53 46.69 -3.93
C SER A 427 -4.02 45.36 -3.38
N VAL A 428 -2.83 44.91 -3.79
CA VAL A 428 -2.24 43.60 -3.44
C VAL A 428 -1.42 43.72 -2.16
N GLY A 429 -1.68 42.84 -1.19
CA GLY A 429 -1.00 42.87 0.12
C GLY A 429 -1.43 44.02 1.04
N ARG A 430 -2.59 44.66 0.79
CA ARG A 430 -3.10 45.78 1.59
C ARG A 430 -3.70 45.28 2.91
N VAL A 431 -2.97 45.43 4.01
CA VAL A 431 -3.38 44.92 5.34
C VAL A 431 -4.36 45.86 6.05
N LEU A 432 -4.26 47.17 5.84
CA LEU A 432 -5.01 48.18 6.60
C LEU A 432 -6.01 48.93 5.70
N SER A 433 -7.28 48.91 6.10
CA SER A 433 -8.29 49.83 5.56
C SER A 433 -8.08 51.21 6.18
N ASP A 434 -8.21 52.28 5.40
CA ASP A 434 -7.99 53.67 5.86
C ASP A 434 -8.86 54.04 7.09
N LYS A 435 -9.89 53.23 7.41
CA LYS A 435 -10.75 53.36 8.58
C LYS A 435 -10.14 52.89 9.92
N VAL A 436 -9.03 52.15 9.92
CA VAL A 436 -8.42 51.53 11.12
C VAL A 436 -7.10 52.21 11.54
N LEU A 437 -6.56 53.08 10.69
CA LEU A 437 -5.28 53.75 10.93
C LEU A 437 -5.44 54.95 11.88
N SER A 438 -4.53 55.12 12.83
CA SER A 438 -4.45 56.36 13.60
C SER A 438 -4.10 57.55 12.68
N PRO A 439 -4.46 58.80 13.01
CA PRO A 439 -4.23 59.95 12.14
C PRO A 439 -2.76 60.16 11.73
N ARG A 440 -1.81 59.77 12.60
CA ARG A 440 -0.37 59.82 12.30
C ARG A 440 0.05 58.73 11.31
N GLN A 441 -0.37 57.48 11.53
CA GLN A 441 -0.09 56.37 10.63
C GLN A 441 -0.74 56.57 9.25
N ALA A 442 -1.95 57.12 9.21
CA ALA A 442 -2.62 57.48 7.97
C ALA A 442 -1.80 58.52 7.17
N LYS A 443 -1.22 59.51 7.85
CA LYS A 443 -0.34 60.51 7.23
C LYS A 443 0.96 59.90 6.72
N GLU A 444 1.61 59.03 7.50
CA GLU A 444 2.83 58.32 7.09
C GLU A 444 2.58 57.43 5.87
N VAL A 445 1.49 56.66 5.88
CA VAL A 445 1.06 55.83 4.75
C VAL A 445 0.69 56.70 3.53
N GLN A 446 0.05 57.86 3.75
CA GLN A 446 -0.28 58.80 2.67
C GLN A 446 0.97 59.42 2.03
N VAL A 447 1.97 59.77 2.85
CA VAL A 447 3.28 60.26 2.37
C VAL A 447 3.98 59.14 1.59
N ALA A 448 4.04 57.91 2.10
CA ALA A 448 4.59 56.77 1.36
C ALA A 448 3.86 56.53 0.02
N ARG A 449 2.52 56.66 -0.02
CA ARG A 449 1.70 56.57 -1.25
C ARG A 449 2.03 57.69 -2.26
N SER A 450 2.31 58.92 -1.78
CA SER A 450 2.68 60.04 -2.65
C SER A 450 4.03 59.84 -3.36
N PHE A 451 4.97 59.12 -2.74
CA PHE A 451 6.25 58.75 -3.38
C PHE A 451 6.14 57.50 -4.27
N ALA A 452 5.13 56.65 -4.05
CA ALA A 452 4.90 55.44 -4.83
C ALA A 452 4.13 55.67 -6.15
N THR A 453 3.41 56.79 -6.28
CA THR A 453 2.62 57.16 -7.46
C THR A 453 3.49 57.77 -8.56
N VAL A 454 4.48 57.02 -9.07
CA VAL A 454 5.21 57.43 -10.27
C VAL A 454 4.52 56.81 -11.48
N ALA A 455 3.91 57.67 -12.31
CA ALA A 455 3.17 57.33 -13.54
C ALA A 455 4.04 56.84 -14.71
N ARG A 456 5.33 56.56 -14.51
CA ARG A 456 6.20 55.98 -15.54
C ARG A 456 6.08 54.46 -15.50
N GLU A 457 5.93 53.85 -16.66
CA GLU A 457 5.94 52.40 -16.87
C GLU A 457 7.19 51.79 -16.21
N ALA A 458 7.01 51.26 -15.00
CA ALA A 458 8.05 50.53 -14.33
C ALA A 458 8.24 49.20 -15.07
N TRP A 459 9.49 48.85 -15.39
CA TRP A 459 9.86 47.56 -16.00
C TRP A 459 9.29 46.35 -15.23
N LEU A 460 9.04 46.56 -13.92
CA LEU A 460 8.21 45.73 -13.08
C LEU A 460 6.82 46.38 -12.89
N VAL A 461 5.75 45.73 -13.39
CA VAL A 461 4.32 46.00 -13.11
C VAL A 461 4.01 46.10 -11.58
N ALA A 462 4.88 45.54 -10.73
CA ALA A 462 4.90 45.60 -9.27
C ALA A 462 4.63 46.98 -8.70
N GLY A 463 5.26 48.00 -9.31
CA GLY A 463 5.15 49.39 -8.87
C GLY A 463 3.73 49.92 -8.91
N ARG A 464 2.84 49.31 -9.71
CA ARG A 464 1.42 49.67 -9.80
C ARG A 464 0.55 48.85 -8.86
N THR A 465 0.79 47.54 -8.69
CA THR A 465 -0.17 46.63 -8.03
C THR A 465 0.10 46.37 -6.55
N LEU A 466 1.36 46.37 -6.09
CA LEU A 466 1.72 46.12 -4.69
C LEU A 466 1.46 47.34 -3.80
N ALA A 467 1.02 47.09 -2.56
CA ALA A 467 0.92 48.13 -1.55
C ALA A 467 2.31 48.75 -1.29
N PRO A 468 2.44 50.10 -1.21
CA PRO A 468 3.72 50.78 -1.00
C PRO A 468 4.49 50.32 0.25
N GLU A 469 3.76 49.84 1.25
CA GLU A 469 4.25 49.37 2.56
C GLU A 469 5.09 48.08 2.45
N HIS A 470 4.90 47.30 1.39
CA HIS A 470 5.60 46.03 1.14
C HIS A 470 6.57 46.11 -0.05
N ARG A 471 6.77 47.30 -0.62
CA ARG A 471 7.60 47.51 -1.81
C ARG A 471 9.07 47.73 -1.42
N SER A 472 9.98 46.92 -1.96
CA SER A 472 11.43 47.09 -1.80
C SER A 472 12.06 47.60 -3.10
N ILE A 473 12.41 48.89 -3.14
CA ILE A 473 13.04 49.52 -4.32
C ILE A 473 14.39 48.86 -4.64
N ILE A 474 15.18 48.52 -3.61
CA ILE A 474 16.47 47.84 -3.79
C ILE A 474 16.26 46.51 -4.51
N PHE A 475 15.28 45.72 -4.07
CA PHE A 475 15.02 44.41 -4.64
C PHE A 475 14.49 44.51 -6.09
N GLU A 476 13.68 45.52 -6.41
CA GLU A 476 13.23 45.81 -7.79
C GLU A 476 14.40 46.15 -8.73
N VAL A 477 15.31 47.04 -8.28
CA VAL A 477 16.46 47.47 -9.08
C VAL A 477 17.43 46.30 -9.31
N VAL A 478 17.73 45.52 -8.26
CA VAL A 478 18.59 44.33 -8.36
C VAL A 478 17.97 43.30 -9.30
N THR A 479 16.67 43.04 -9.16
CA THR A 479 15.95 42.09 -10.03
C THR A 479 16.02 42.54 -11.49
N ARG A 480 15.82 43.83 -11.78
CA ARG A 480 15.92 44.37 -13.14
C ARG A 480 17.29 44.18 -13.77
N LEU A 481 18.35 44.41 -12.99
CA LEU A 481 19.72 44.27 -13.46
C LEU A 481 20.07 42.79 -13.68
N MET A 482 19.71 41.93 -12.72
CA MET A 482 20.11 40.53 -12.73
C MET A 482 19.26 39.65 -13.64
N PHE A 483 17.97 39.95 -13.85
CA PHE A 483 17.06 39.07 -14.58
C PHE A 483 17.58 38.72 -15.98
N HIS A 484 17.93 39.71 -16.78
CA HIS A 484 18.42 39.47 -18.14
C HIS A 484 19.76 38.73 -18.14
N ALA A 485 20.66 39.07 -17.22
CA ALA A 485 21.95 38.38 -17.08
C ALA A 485 21.77 36.90 -16.71
N ILE A 486 20.85 36.59 -15.79
CA ILE A 486 20.54 35.22 -15.37
C ILE A 486 19.89 34.44 -16.52
N ILE A 487 18.96 35.06 -17.28
CA ILE A 487 18.35 34.40 -18.45
C ILE A 487 19.39 34.13 -19.55
N LEU A 488 20.29 35.07 -19.82
CA LEU A 488 21.39 34.86 -20.78
C LEU A 488 22.32 33.74 -20.31
N LEU A 489 22.68 33.71 -19.03
CA LEU A 489 23.49 32.63 -18.45
C LEU A 489 22.75 31.28 -18.50
N SER A 490 21.44 31.28 -18.27
CA SER A 490 20.59 30.09 -18.36
C SER A 490 20.57 29.50 -19.78
N VAL A 491 20.45 30.34 -20.80
CA VAL A 491 20.55 29.93 -22.21
C VAL A 491 21.97 29.48 -22.56
N TYR A 492 23.00 30.16 -22.04
CA TYR A 492 24.39 29.74 -22.20
C TYR A 492 24.63 28.34 -21.64
N LEU A 493 24.18 28.07 -20.40
CA LEU A 493 24.33 26.74 -19.78
C LEU A 493 23.59 25.64 -20.56
N LEU A 494 22.43 25.97 -21.14
CA LEU A 494 21.68 25.06 -22.02
C LEU A 494 22.48 24.69 -23.27
N LEU A 495 23.05 25.69 -23.96
CA LEU A 495 23.76 25.47 -25.24
C LEU A 495 25.17 24.92 -25.03
N ALA A 496 25.86 25.32 -23.97
CA ALA A 496 27.23 24.92 -23.68
C ALA A 496 27.33 23.56 -22.95
N GLY A 497 26.20 23.01 -22.48
CA GLY A 497 26.14 21.81 -21.65
C GLY A 497 26.77 20.56 -22.28
N HIS A 498 26.82 20.49 -23.60
CA HIS A 498 27.41 19.36 -24.33
C HIS A 498 28.95 19.27 -24.17
N ASN A 499 29.61 20.39 -23.88
CA ASN A 499 31.07 20.48 -23.80
C ASN A 499 31.59 21.04 -22.47
N THR A 500 30.74 21.76 -21.74
CA THR A 500 31.08 22.41 -20.46
C THR A 500 30.03 22.08 -19.42
N PRO A 501 30.33 22.26 -18.12
CA PRO A 501 29.35 21.99 -17.07
C PRO A 501 28.07 22.81 -17.27
N GLY A 502 26.91 22.15 -17.30
CA GLY A 502 25.64 22.74 -17.70
C GLY A 502 24.60 21.72 -18.17
N GLY A 503 23.77 22.10 -19.13
CA GLY A 503 22.71 21.27 -19.71
C GLY A 503 21.30 21.81 -19.45
N GLY A 504 20.29 21.09 -19.95
CA GLY A 504 18.89 21.49 -19.90
C GLY A 504 18.34 21.69 -18.47
N PHE A 505 18.75 20.85 -17.52
CA PHE A 505 18.35 20.97 -16.12
C PHE A 505 18.91 22.22 -15.44
N ALA A 506 20.23 22.40 -15.47
CA ALA A 506 20.89 23.54 -14.83
C ALA A 506 20.42 24.86 -15.45
N GLY A 507 20.33 24.92 -16.79
CA GLY A 507 19.76 26.05 -17.49
C GLY A 507 18.32 26.35 -17.06
N GLY A 508 17.47 25.31 -17.01
CA GLY A 508 16.06 25.46 -16.64
C GLY A 508 15.87 25.92 -15.19
N LEU A 509 16.64 25.37 -14.24
CA LEU A 509 16.62 25.80 -12.85
C LEU A 509 17.08 27.26 -12.70
N LEU A 510 18.14 27.66 -13.42
CA LEU A 510 18.63 29.03 -13.37
C LEU A 510 17.61 30.03 -13.95
N ALA A 511 16.91 29.68 -15.04
CA ALA A 511 15.78 30.47 -15.52
C ALA A 511 14.63 30.51 -14.50
N GLY A 512 14.32 29.38 -13.87
CA GLY A 512 13.37 29.29 -12.76
C GLY A 512 13.72 30.26 -11.63
N LEU A 513 14.99 30.37 -11.25
CA LEU A 513 15.47 31.32 -10.25
C LEU A 513 15.28 32.77 -10.71
N ALA A 514 15.50 33.08 -11.99
CA ALA A 514 15.22 34.42 -12.54
C ALA A 514 13.73 34.80 -12.40
N PHE A 515 12.84 33.87 -12.73
CA PHE A 515 11.39 34.07 -12.57
C PHE A 515 10.97 34.16 -11.10
N LEU A 516 11.63 33.41 -10.23
CA LEU A 516 11.44 33.47 -8.80
C LEU A 516 11.85 34.83 -8.22
N LEU A 517 13.01 35.38 -8.62
CA LEU A 517 13.41 36.75 -8.25
C LEU A 517 12.37 37.76 -8.71
N ARG A 518 11.87 37.62 -9.94
CA ARG A 518 10.82 38.47 -10.48
C ARG A 518 9.49 38.35 -9.71
N TYR A 519 9.13 37.14 -9.30
CA TYR A 519 7.97 36.89 -8.45
C TYR A 519 8.11 37.54 -7.07
N LEU A 520 9.27 37.41 -6.42
CA LEU A 520 9.52 38.04 -5.12
C LEU A 520 9.48 39.58 -5.20
N ALA A 521 9.88 40.15 -6.34
CA ALA A 521 9.92 41.60 -6.53
C ALA A 521 8.55 42.18 -6.85
N GLY A 522 7.73 41.44 -7.60
CA GLY A 522 6.50 41.96 -8.18
C GLY A 522 5.20 41.23 -7.86
N GLY A 523 5.28 40.15 -7.09
CA GLY A 523 4.13 39.34 -6.70
C GLY A 523 3.50 38.59 -7.88
N ARG A 524 2.31 38.03 -7.65
CA ARG A 524 1.63 37.12 -8.58
C ARG A 524 1.41 37.68 -9.99
N TYR A 525 1.01 38.94 -10.08
CA TYR A 525 0.64 39.59 -11.34
C TYR A 525 1.84 39.82 -12.27
N GLU A 526 3.02 39.95 -11.69
CA GLU A 526 4.27 40.16 -12.42
C GLU A 526 4.83 38.89 -13.02
N LEU A 527 4.67 37.77 -12.31
CA LEU A 527 4.98 36.46 -12.85
C LEU A 527 4.05 36.12 -14.02
N GLU A 528 2.77 36.50 -13.95
CA GLU A 528 1.82 36.34 -15.06
C GLU A 528 2.17 37.23 -16.26
N ALA A 529 2.62 38.46 -16.04
CA ALA A 529 3.07 39.36 -17.10
C ALA A 529 4.37 38.86 -17.77
N ALA A 530 5.28 38.27 -16.98
CA ALA A 530 6.56 37.77 -17.46
C ALA A 530 6.43 36.51 -18.31
N ILE A 531 5.48 35.62 -17.98
CA ILE A 531 5.25 34.36 -18.68
C ILE A 531 3.77 34.26 -19.08
N PRO A 532 3.41 34.66 -20.32
CA PRO A 532 2.03 34.59 -20.79
C PRO A 532 1.52 33.15 -20.95
N PHE A 533 2.43 32.18 -21.04
CA PHE A 533 2.11 30.76 -21.18
C PHE A 533 1.63 30.13 -19.86
N SER A 534 0.76 29.13 -19.95
CA SER A 534 0.42 28.28 -18.81
C SER A 534 1.59 27.35 -18.46
N ALA A 535 1.87 27.15 -17.18
CA ALA A 535 2.92 26.25 -16.72
C ALA A 535 2.74 24.83 -17.27
N GLY A 536 1.51 24.32 -17.28
CA GLY A 536 1.15 23.05 -17.93
C GLY A 536 1.41 23.02 -19.44
N ALA A 537 1.31 24.14 -20.15
CA ALA A 537 1.66 24.17 -21.57
C ALA A 537 3.17 24.14 -21.77
N LEU A 538 3.95 24.81 -20.91
CA LEU A 538 5.41 24.77 -20.98
C LEU A 538 5.93 23.34 -20.71
N MET A 539 5.39 22.66 -19.70
CA MET A 539 5.69 21.26 -19.42
C MET A 539 5.24 20.33 -20.56
N GLY A 540 4.03 20.54 -21.09
CA GLY A 540 3.52 19.75 -22.22
C GLY A 540 4.36 19.90 -23.48
N TRP A 541 4.75 21.13 -23.82
CA TRP A 541 5.67 21.39 -24.94
C TRP A 541 7.06 20.81 -24.69
N GLY A 542 7.59 20.94 -23.48
CA GLY A 542 8.89 20.34 -23.13
C GLY A 542 8.90 18.82 -23.29
N LEU A 543 7.89 18.13 -22.75
CA LEU A 543 7.71 16.69 -22.93
C LEU A 543 7.47 16.31 -24.40
N ALA A 544 6.69 17.10 -25.14
CA ALA A 544 6.46 16.87 -26.56
C ALA A 544 7.76 16.99 -27.37
N VAL A 545 8.59 18.00 -27.08
CA VAL A 545 9.90 18.17 -27.71
C VAL A 545 10.82 16.99 -27.36
N ALA A 546 10.94 16.62 -26.10
CA ALA A 546 11.77 15.49 -25.67
C ALA A 546 11.30 14.14 -26.27
N CYS A 547 9.99 13.93 -26.37
CA CYS A 547 9.42 12.75 -27.02
C CYS A 547 9.68 12.77 -28.53
N PHE A 548 9.50 13.93 -29.16
CA PHE A 548 9.76 14.12 -30.58
C PHE A 548 11.22 13.83 -30.92
N THR A 549 12.18 14.31 -30.13
CA THR A 549 13.61 14.01 -30.36
C THR A 549 13.93 12.52 -30.20
N GLY A 550 13.24 11.80 -29.32
CA GLY A 550 13.39 10.36 -29.17
C GLY A 550 12.79 9.55 -30.32
N VAL A 551 11.65 9.99 -30.87
CA VAL A 551 10.92 9.28 -31.94
C VAL A 551 11.46 9.63 -33.33
N LEU A 552 11.96 10.85 -33.53
CA LEU A 552 12.41 11.34 -34.83
C LEU A 552 13.43 10.40 -35.52
N PRO A 553 14.48 9.87 -34.83
CA PRO A 553 15.40 8.91 -35.41
C PRO A 553 14.73 7.65 -35.98
N LEU A 554 13.67 7.14 -35.34
CA LEU A 554 12.96 5.94 -35.78
C LEU A 554 12.32 6.13 -37.16
N ILE A 555 11.85 7.35 -37.46
CA ILE A 555 11.25 7.69 -38.76
C ILE A 555 12.28 7.59 -39.89
N PHE A 556 13.56 7.83 -39.58
CA PHE A 556 14.67 7.74 -40.51
C PHE A 556 15.41 6.40 -40.47
N GLY A 557 14.85 5.38 -39.79
CA GLY A 557 15.44 4.04 -39.69
C GLY A 557 16.53 3.88 -38.63
N GLY A 558 16.74 4.88 -37.77
CA GLY A 558 17.61 4.81 -36.61
C GLY A 558 16.94 4.17 -35.38
N HIS A 559 17.61 4.22 -34.24
CA HIS A 559 17.11 3.76 -32.95
C HIS A 559 16.49 4.90 -32.13
N ALA A 560 15.57 4.57 -31.21
CA ALA A 560 14.96 5.58 -30.34
C ALA A 560 16.04 6.34 -29.54
N PHE A 561 15.93 7.67 -29.53
CA PHE A 561 16.91 8.60 -28.93
C PHE A 561 18.33 8.53 -29.48
N GLN A 562 18.54 7.95 -30.67
CA GLN A 562 19.82 8.06 -31.35
C GLN A 562 20.10 9.54 -31.71
N SER A 563 21.26 10.04 -31.30
CA SER A 563 21.72 11.38 -31.66
C SER A 563 22.29 11.42 -33.08
N PHE A 564 22.25 12.61 -33.68
CA PHE A 564 22.85 12.90 -34.97
C PHE A 564 23.54 14.26 -34.90
N ILE A 565 24.64 14.39 -35.64
CA ILE A 565 25.31 15.68 -35.82
C ILE A 565 24.69 16.37 -37.05
N VAL A 566 24.42 17.66 -36.90
CA VAL A 566 24.18 18.56 -38.01
C VAL A 566 25.33 19.54 -38.07
N ASP A 567 26.19 19.35 -39.07
CA ASP A 567 27.29 20.28 -39.37
C ASP A 567 26.74 21.43 -40.21
N PHE A 568 27.01 22.67 -39.78
CA PHE A 568 26.74 23.85 -40.60
C PHE A 568 27.92 24.82 -40.57
N ASP A 569 28.21 25.37 -41.75
CA ASP A 569 29.23 26.40 -41.92
C ASP A 569 28.54 27.77 -41.92
N LEU A 570 28.81 28.58 -40.89
CA LEU A 570 28.36 29.96 -40.83
C LEU A 570 29.44 30.85 -41.44
N PRO A 571 29.13 31.68 -42.48
CA PRO A 571 30.13 32.45 -43.24
C PRO A 571 31.06 33.37 -42.42
N ILE A 572 30.70 33.66 -41.17
CA ILE A 572 31.41 34.56 -40.25
C ILE A 572 31.99 33.80 -39.04
N PHE A 573 31.44 32.64 -38.69
CA PHE A 573 31.73 31.96 -37.42
C PHE A 573 32.40 30.59 -37.60
N GLY A 574 32.52 30.09 -38.83
CA GLY A 574 33.19 28.83 -39.19
C GLY A 574 32.29 27.61 -39.06
N GLU A 575 32.92 26.44 -38.97
CA GLU A 575 32.25 25.15 -38.78
C GLU A 575 31.69 25.03 -37.36
N HIS A 576 30.39 24.74 -37.26
CA HIS A 576 29.72 24.47 -36.00
C HIS A 576 29.03 23.12 -36.03
N HIS A 577 29.30 22.33 -35.00
CA HIS A 577 28.68 21.03 -34.76
C HIS A 577 27.51 21.21 -33.80
N LEU A 578 26.28 21.01 -34.28
CA LEU A 578 25.11 20.95 -33.43
C LEU A 578 24.62 19.52 -33.34
N VAL A 579 24.66 18.97 -32.13
CA VAL A 579 24.16 17.64 -31.87
C VAL A 579 22.65 17.72 -31.61
N SER A 580 21.88 16.80 -32.17
CA SER A 580 20.42 16.76 -32.01
C SER A 580 19.97 16.60 -30.55
N SER A 581 20.86 16.13 -29.66
CA SER A 581 20.65 16.04 -28.21
C SER A 581 20.37 17.40 -27.55
N VAL A 582 20.81 18.51 -28.15
CA VAL A 582 20.47 19.86 -27.68
C VAL A 582 18.96 20.11 -27.71
N LEU A 583 18.22 19.55 -28.69
CA LEU A 583 16.75 19.68 -28.70
C LEU A 583 16.12 18.91 -27.54
N PHE A 584 16.68 17.78 -27.14
CA PHE A 584 16.21 17.04 -25.97
C PHE A 584 16.44 17.87 -24.70
N ASP A 585 17.62 18.48 -24.57
CA ASP A 585 17.95 19.44 -23.49
C ASP A 585 17.00 20.66 -23.47
N VAL A 586 16.57 21.17 -24.63
CA VAL A 586 15.54 22.21 -24.73
C VAL A 586 14.19 21.70 -24.18
N GLY A 587 13.83 20.45 -24.48
CA GLY A 587 12.66 19.79 -23.90
C GLY A 587 12.72 19.75 -22.37
N VAL A 588 13.85 19.27 -21.83
CA VAL A 588 14.14 19.23 -20.38
C VAL A 588 14.04 20.63 -19.77
N TYR A 589 14.69 21.61 -20.39
CA TYR A 589 14.68 23.02 -19.95
C TYR A 589 13.25 23.56 -19.81
N LEU A 590 12.40 23.33 -20.80
CA LEU A 590 11.00 23.79 -20.79
C LEU A 590 10.19 23.11 -19.69
N VAL A 591 10.39 21.81 -19.44
CA VAL A 591 9.74 21.10 -18.34
C VAL A 591 10.16 21.68 -16.99
N VAL A 592 11.46 21.88 -16.79
CA VAL A 592 12.00 22.41 -15.52
C VAL A 592 11.51 23.83 -15.26
N VAL A 593 11.58 24.74 -16.25
CA VAL A 593 11.01 26.09 -16.11
C VAL A 593 9.52 26.01 -15.82
N GLY A 594 8.80 25.10 -16.49
CA GLY A 594 7.37 24.92 -16.31
C GLY A 594 7.01 24.51 -14.89
N LEU A 595 7.74 23.54 -14.34
CA LEU A 595 7.63 23.10 -12.95
C LEU A 595 7.85 24.25 -11.98
N ILE A 596 8.93 25.03 -12.12
CA ILE A 596 9.21 26.14 -11.18
C ILE A 596 8.11 27.19 -11.22
N VAL A 597 7.64 27.54 -12.42
CA VAL A 597 6.54 28.50 -12.58
C VAL A 597 5.24 27.98 -11.98
N ASP A 598 4.96 26.69 -12.12
CA ASP A 598 3.79 26.04 -11.52
C ASP A 598 3.85 26.09 -9.99
N VAL A 599 5.00 25.71 -9.41
CA VAL A 599 5.24 25.75 -7.97
C VAL A 599 5.09 27.18 -7.42
N LEU A 600 5.65 28.19 -8.10
CA LEU A 600 5.52 29.60 -7.70
C LEU A 600 4.07 30.09 -7.77
N ARG A 601 3.32 29.70 -8.81
CA ARG A 601 1.90 30.06 -8.91
C ARG A 601 1.07 29.36 -7.84
N SER A 602 1.33 28.08 -7.60
CA SER A 602 0.56 27.25 -6.69
C SER A 602 0.81 27.59 -5.21
N LEU A 603 2.07 27.77 -4.80
CA LEU A 603 2.44 28.07 -3.42
C LEU A 603 2.57 29.57 -3.15
N GLY A 604 2.86 30.39 -4.16
CA GLY A 604 2.95 31.83 -3.98
C GLY A 604 1.59 32.50 -4.14
N SER A 605 1.07 32.50 -5.37
CA SER A 605 -0.13 33.26 -5.75
C SER A 605 -1.37 32.82 -4.98
N GLU A 606 -1.63 31.51 -4.89
CA GLU A 606 -2.84 30.98 -4.24
C GLU A 606 -2.84 31.22 -2.72
N ILE A 607 -1.67 31.11 -2.09
CA ILE A 607 -1.50 31.44 -0.68
C ILE A 607 -1.80 32.92 -0.43
N ASP A 608 -1.28 33.81 -1.28
CA ASP A 608 -1.55 35.25 -1.18
C ASP A 608 -3.05 35.55 -1.35
N VAL A 609 -3.73 34.91 -2.30
CA VAL A 609 -5.20 35.02 -2.48
C VAL A 609 -5.94 34.63 -1.21
N ARG A 610 -5.58 33.48 -0.62
CA ARG A 610 -6.26 32.96 0.57
C ARG A 610 -6.04 33.85 1.79
N SER A 611 -4.80 34.31 2.01
CA SER A 611 -4.47 35.21 3.11
C SER A 611 -5.23 36.55 3.00
N GLU A 612 -5.35 37.10 1.78
CA GLU A 612 -6.17 38.29 1.51
C GLU A 612 -7.66 38.05 1.79
N GLN A 613 -8.20 36.90 1.42
CA GLN A 613 -9.60 36.54 1.68
C GLN A 613 -9.90 36.35 3.17
N GLU A 614 -9.03 35.65 3.90
CA GLU A 614 -9.16 35.46 5.36
C GLU A 614 -9.12 36.80 6.10
N HIS A 615 -8.22 37.72 5.72
CA HIS A 615 -8.19 39.08 6.28
C HIS A 615 -9.47 39.86 5.98
N ARG A 616 -10.00 39.80 4.75
CA ARG A 616 -11.27 40.47 4.39
C ARG A 616 -12.45 39.91 5.18
N ALA A 617 -12.52 38.59 5.36
CA ALA A 617 -13.57 37.94 6.15
C ALA A 617 -13.50 38.34 7.63
N GLY A 618 -12.29 38.41 8.21
CA GLY A 618 -12.08 38.90 9.58
C GLY A 618 -12.52 40.35 9.79
N GLN A 619 -12.24 41.22 8.82
CA GLN A 619 -12.68 42.63 8.86
C GLN A 619 -14.21 42.78 8.75
N GLN A 620 -14.88 41.99 7.90
CA GLN A 620 -16.34 42.00 7.80
C GLN A 620 -17.00 41.51 9.09
N GLY A 621 -16.51 40.42 9.70
CA GLY A 621 -17.02 39.92 10.98
C GLY A 621 -16.91 40.93 12.13
N HIS A 622 -15.80 41.69 12.20
CA HIS A 622 -15.61 42.73 13.21
C HIS A 622 -16.51 43.96 12.99
N SER A 623 -16.84 44.27 11.72
CA SER A 623 -17.76 45.37 11.39
C SER A 623 -19.23 45.06 11.72
N ILE A 624 -19.65 43.79 11.56
CA ILE A 624 -21.00 43.35 11.92
C ILE A 624 -21.16 43.38 13.44
N HIS A 625 -20.18 42.86 14.19
CA HIS A 625 -20.23 42.86 15.65
C HIS A 625 -20.25 44.28 16.25
N SER A 626 -19.46 45.21 15.72
CA SER A 626 -19.46 46.61 16.20
C SER A 626 -20.75 47.37 15.85
N GLN A 627 -21.41 47.06 14.73
CA GLN A 627 -22.72 47.62 14.42
C GLN A 627 -23.84 47.05 15.29
N THR A 628 -23.82 45.74 15.62
CA THR A 628 -24.77 45.18 16.59
C THR A 628 -24.56 45.70 18.01
N SER A 629 -23.33 45.97 18.47
CA SER A 629 -23.11 46.53 19.81
C SER A 629 -23.53 48.00 19.91
N LEU A 630 -23.45 48.76 18.81
CA LEU A 630 -23.96 50.14 18.74
C LEU A 630 -25.49 50.21 18.58
N GLY A 631 -26.13 49.18 18.04
CA GLY A 631 -27.59 49.07 17.92
C GLY A 631 -28.31 48.68 19.21
N VAL A 632 -27.60 48.18 20.23
CA VAL A 632 -28.17 47.87 21.56
C VAL A 632 -27.93 49.00 22.58
N ALA A 633 -27.12 50.00 22.23
CA ALA A 633 -26.81 51.16 23.07
C ALA A 633 -27.45 52.47 22.56
N ARG A 634 -28.60 52.40 21.89
CA ARG A 634 -29.42 53.57 21.54
C ARG A 634 -30.86 53.39 21.97
#